data_AF-A0AAZ1X230-F1
#
_entry.id   AF-A0AAZ1X230-F1
#
_cell.length_a   1.000
_cell.length_b   1.000
_cell.length_c   1.000
_cell.angle_alpha   90.00
_cell.angle_beta   90.00
_cell.angle_gamma   90.00
#
_symmetry.space_group_name_H-M   'P 1'
#
loop_
_entity.id
_entity.type
_entity.pdbx_description
1 polymer ?
#
loop_
_entity_poly.entity_id
_entity_poly.type
_entity_poly.pdbx_seq_one_letter_code
_entity_poly.pdbx_strand_id
1 'polypeptide(L)'
;RKTNQFLTFYLSGTRRRHPGRIPPCCPAVTKGNKRDDVVGEKYREQAATPPCVKAIIFNTKDGQQLCADPDAQWVKDLTAKMRKE
;
A
#
# COMPACT_ATOMS: atom_id res chain seq x y z
N ARG A 1 -29.03 -32.89 9.22
CA ARG A 1 -29.88 -32.01 10.06
C ARG A 1 -28.96 -31.34 11.08
N LYS A 2 -28.99 -30.07 11.45
CA LYS A 2 -29.60 -28.81 10.99
C LYS A 2 -29.20 -27.81 12.10
N THR A 3 -28.45 -26.75 11.79
CA THR A 3 -28.30 -25.50 12.57
C THR A 3 -27.57 -24.52 11.63
N ASN A 4 -28.18 -23.52 10.98
CA ASN A 4 -28.96 -22.38 11.48
C ASN A 4 -28.35 -21.77 12.75
N GLN A 5 -28.01 -20.49 12.86
CA GLN A 5 -28.01 -19.32 11.99
C GLN A 5 -27.46 -18.21 12.91
N PHE A 6 -26.40 -17.46 12.57
CA PHE A 6 -26.18 -16.17 13.24
C PHE A 6 -25.57 -15.12 12.30
N LEU A 7 -26.42 -14.14 12.03
CA LEU A 7 -26.15 -12.71 11.84
C LEU A 7 -25.35 -12.26 10.62
N THR A 8 -26.14 -11.93 9.59
CA THR A 8 -25.82 -11.01 8.51
C THR A 8 -25.46 -9.62 9.05
N PHE A 9 -24.19 -9.22 8.95
CA PHE A 9 -23.83 -7.81 8.91
C PHE A 9 -23.70 -7.38 7.46
N TYR A 10 -24.68 -6.60 7.00
CA TYR A 10 -24.57 -5.83 5.76
C TYR A 10 -23.46 -4.80 5.92
N LEU A 11 -22.25 -5.15 5.46
CA LEU A 11 -21.24 -4.17 5.10
C LEU A 11 -21.15 -4.19 3.58
N SER A 12 -21.80 -3.21 2.96
CA SER A 12 -21.67 -2.84 1.57
C SER A 12 -20.26 -2.31 1.32
N GLY A 13 -19.25 -3.18 1.41
CA GLY A 13 -17.86 -2.88 1.13
C GLY A 13 -17.55 -3.26 -0.31
N THR A 14 -17.85 -2.39 -1.26
CA THR A 14 -17.32 -2.53 -2.63
C THR A 14 -15.84 -2.15 -2.65
N ARG A 15 -14.98 -3.03 -2.15
CA ARG A 15 -13.57 -3.07 -2.60
C ARG A 15 -13.31 -4.41 -3.25
N ARG A 16 -13.81 -4.52 -4.49
CA ARG A 16 -13.35 -5.55 -5.42
C ARG A 16 -11.83 -5.41 -5.56
N ARG A 17 -11.09 -6.47 -5.21
CA ARG A 17 -10.11 -7.17 -6.06
C ARG A 17 -9.27 -8.11 -5.20
N HIS A 18 -9.62 -9.40 -5.20
CA HIS A 18 -8.65 -10.48 -5.03
C HIS A 18 -8.72 -11.35 -6.28
N PRO A 19 -7.76 -11.23 -7.20
CA PRO A 19 -7.25 -12.41 -7.88
C PRO A 19 -5.72 -12.39 -7.99
N GLY A 20 -5.07 -13.42 -7.44
CA GLY A 20 -3.63 -13.68 -7.52
C GLY A 20 -2.85 -13.11 -6.35
N ARG A 21 -2.28 -13.96 -5.49
CA ARG A 21 -1.25 -13.55 -4.53
C ARG A 21 0.00 -13.16 -5.33
N ILE A 22 0.12 -11.90 -5.72
CA ILE A 22 1.39 -11.31 -6.17
C ILE A 22 2.31 -11.33 -4.92
N PRO A 23 3.48 -12.00 -4.96
CA PRO A 23 4.51 -11.87 -3.92
C PRO A 23 4.85 -10.38 -3.68
N PRO A 24 5.25 -9.98 -2.47
CA PRO A 24 5.05 -8.64 -1.93
C PRO A 24 5.98 -7.60 -2.58
N CYS A 25 5.66 -7.19 -3.80
CA CYS A 25 6.32 -6.10 -4.49
C CYS A 25 5.29 -5.18 -5.14
N CYS A 26 5.69 -3.94 -5.37
CA CYS A 26 4.89 -2.96 -6.11
C CYS A 26 4.99 -3.22 -7.63
N PRO A 27 3.89 -3.62 -8.32
CA PRO A 27 3.87 -3.69 -9.79
C PRO A 27 3.65 -2.33 -10.43
N ALA A 28 3.21 -1.35 -9.64
CA ALA A 28 2.99 0.04 -10.04
C ALA A 28 3.14 0.95 -8.83
N VAL A 29 3.32 2.25 -9.10
CA VAL A 29 3.34 3.31 -8.10
C VAL A 29 2.06 4.14 -8.16
N THR A 30 1.68 4.73 -7.02
CA THR A 30 0.52 5.62 -6.92
C THR A 30 0.68 6.83 -7.83
N LYS A 31 -0.44 7.24 -8.43
CA LYS A 31 -0.58 8.52 -9.11
C LYS A 31 -1.15 9.57 -8.14
N GLY A 32 -0.51 10.73 -8.05
CA GLY A 32 -0.93 11.83 -7.18
C GLY A 32 -0.24 11.84 -5.82
N ASN A 33 -0.50 12.91 -5.05
CA ASN A 33 0.07 13.10 -3.72
C ASN A 33 -0.79 12.39 -2.66
N LYS A 34 -0.19 11.45 -1.93
CA LYS A 34 -0.83 10.70 -0.83
C LYS A 34 -0.11 10.89 0.51
N ARG A 35 0.58 12.01 0.68
CA ARG A 35 1.35 12.32 1.90
C ARG A 35 0.53 12.22 3.18
N ASP A 36 -0.74 12.62 3.16
CA ASP A 36 -1.60 12.62 4.34
C ASP A 36 -2.02 11.21 4.80
N ASP A 37 -1.85 10.21 3.92
CA ASP A 37 -2.12 8.80 4.21
C ASP A 37 -0.92 8.11 4.90
N VAL A 38 0.29 8.67 4.77
CA VAL A 38 1.55 8.09 5.26
C VAL A 38 1.68 8.24 6.78
N VAL A 39 2.13 7.18 7.44
CA VAL A 39 2.37 7.14 8.90
C VAL A 39 3.73 6.53 9.24
N GLY A 40 4.21 6.87 10.44
CA GLY A 40 5.48 6.39 10.97
C GLY A 40 6.69 7.16 10.43
N GLU A 41 7.88 6.74 10.88
CA GLU A 41 9.16 7.40 10.58
C GLU A 41 10.04 6.61 9.61
N LYS A 42 9.55 5.47 9.12
CA LYS A 42 10.33 4.54 8.29
C LYS A 42 9.72 4.33 6.92
N TYR A 43 10.59 4.10 5.94
CA TYR A 43 10.21 3.68 4.60
C TYR A 43 11.10 2.54 4.12
N ARG A 44 10.63 1.81 3.12
CA ARG A 44 11.40 0.78 2.41
C ARG A 44 11.60 1.18 0.96
N GLU A 45 12.71 0.75 0.38
CA GLU A 45 12.95 0.89 -1.05
C GLU A 45 12.81 -0.45 -1.76
N GLN A 46 12.21 -0.40 -2.94
CA GLN A 46 12.13 -1.54 -3.84
C GLN A 46 12.90 -1.23 -5.12
N ALA A 47 13.82 -2.12 -5.48
CA ALA A 47 14.49 -2.09 -6.78
C ALA A 47 13.54 -2.56 -7.89
N ALA A 48 13.75 -2.06 -9.12
CA ALA A 48 12.99 -2.51 -10.28
C ALA A 48 13.46 -3.91 -10.69
N THR A 49 12.56 -4.88 -10.64
CA THR A 49 12.76 -6.26 -11.10
C THR A 49 11.45 -6.74 -11.70
N PRO A 50 11.29 -6.82 -13.04
CA PRO A 50 10.01 -7.16 -13.68
C PRO A 50 9.37 -8.42 -13.07
N PRO A 51 8.07 -8.39 -12.70
CA PRO A 51 7.08 -7.35 -12.99
C PRO A 51 7.06 -6.16 -12.01
N CYS A 52 7.94 -6.14 -11.02
CA CYS A 52 8.03 -5.10 -10.01
C CYS A 52 8.71 -3.83 -10.57
N VAL A 53 8.18 -2.67 -10.21
CA VAL A 53 8.78 -1.36 -10.56
C VAL A 53 9.64 -0.83 -9.41
N LYS A 54 10.45 0.18 -9.68
CA LYS A 54 11.15 0.92 -8.61
C LYS A 54 10.10 1.68 -7.78
N ALA A 55 10.12 1.54 -6.46
CA ALA A 55 9.14 2.17 -5.58
C ALA A 55 9.70 2.50 -4.21
N ILE A 56 9.16 3.56 -3.59
CA ILE A 56 9.25 3.80 -2.15
C ILE A 56 8.00 3.23 -1.50
N ILE A 57 8.16 2.45 -0.43
CA ILE A 57 7.06 1.80 0.27
C ILE A 57 6.86 2.43 1.63
N PHE A 58 5.70 3.06 1.82
CA PHE A 58 5.28 3.66 3.08
C PHE A 58 4.25 2.81 3.82
N ASN A 59 4.21 2.94 5.13
CA ASN A 59 3.08 2.47 5.93
C ASN A 59 1.96 3.52 5.89
N THR A 60 0.70 3.08 5.88
CA THR A 60 -0.46 3.99 5.89
C THR A 60 -1.37 3.76 7.08
N LYS A 61 -2.23 4.74 7.38
CA LYS A 61 -3.24 4.67 8.47
C LYS A 61 -4.12 3.42 8.37
N ASP A 62 -4.46 3.02 7.15
CA ASP A 62 -5.33 1.88 6.86
C ASP A 62 -4.62 0.52 7.06
N GLY A 63 -3.36 0.52 7.49
CA GLY A 63 -2.55 -0.69 7.66
C GLY A 63 -2.06 -1.30 6.34
N GLN A 64 -2.36 -0.69 5.20
CA GLN A 64 -1.88 -1.12 3.88
C GLN A 64 -0.56 -0.45 3.52
N GLN A 65 0.27 -1.13 2.73
CA GLN A 65 1.49 -0.54 2.20
C GLN A 65 1.19 0.32 0.97
N LEU A 66 1.74 1.53 0.95
CA LEU A 66 1.62 2.45 -0.18
C LEU A 66 2.88 2.39 -1.03
N CYS A 67 2.72 1.99 -2.28
CA CYS A 67 3.75 2.10 -3.31
C CYS A 67 3.76 3.52 -3.88
N ALA A 68 4.84 4.25 -3.68
CA ALA A 68 5.01 5.64 -4.09
C ALA A 68 6.15 5.79 -5.11
N ASP A 69 5.99 6.76 -6.01
CA ASP A 69 6.95 7.06 -7.07
C ASP A 69 8.19 7.73 -6.48
N PRO A 70 9.40 7.14 -6.57
CA PRO A 70 10.62 7.74 -6.04
C PRO A 70 10.94 9.11 -6.66
N ASP A 71 10.42 9.42 -7.85
CA ASP A 71 10.71 10.66 -8.55
C ASP A 71 9.75 11.80 -8.19
N ALA A 72 8.61 11.49 -7.57
CA ALA A 72 7.64 12.49 -7.14
C ALA A 72 8.19 13.38 -6.00
N GLN A 73 7.97 14.69 -6.11
CA GLN A 73 8.54 15.66 -5.16
C GLN A 73 8.08 15.40 -3.71
N TRP A 74 6.80 15.10 -3.50
CA TRP A 74 6.26 14.83 -2.16
C TRP A 74 6.90 13.59 -1.51
N VAL A 75 7.37 12.62 -2.30
CA VAL A 75 8.06 11.42 -1.81
C VAL A 75 9.46 11.79 -1.35
N LYS A 76 10.20 12.57 -2.15
CA LYS A 76 11.53 13.09 -1.79
C LYS A 76 11.49 13.93 -0.51
N ASP A 77 10.50 14.81 -0.39
CA ASP A 77 10.33 15.66 0.80
C ASP A 77 10.03 14.86 2.08
N LEU A 78 9.30 13.74 1.94
CA LEU A 78 9.03 12.83 3.05
C LEU A 78 10.25 12.00 3.41
N THR A 79 10.88 11.33 2.43
CA THR A 79 12.02 10.45 2.69
C THR A 79 13.22 11.20 3.24
N ALA A 80 13.39 12.49 2.92
CA ALA A 80 14.39 13.36 3.54
C ALA A 80 14.24 13.50 5.07
N LYS A 81 13.06 13.22 5.62
CA LYS A 81 12.76 13.33 7.06
C LYS A 81 12.55 11.97 7.74
N MET A 82 12.69 10.88 6.99
CA MET A 82 12.40 9.52 7.44
C MET A 82 13.66 8.66 7.38
N ARG A 83 13.62 7.51 8.05
CA ARG A 83 14.73 6.53 8.05
C ARG A 83 14.41 5.41 7.07
N LYS A 84 15.39 5.06 6.25
CA LYS A 84 15.33 3.83 5.46
C LYS A 84 15.45 2.64 6.40
N GLU A 85 14.55 1.67 6.24
CA GLU A 85 14.59 0.37 6.95
C GLU A 85 15.60 -0.59 6.31
#